data_AF-A0A7C5EJA4-F1
#
_entry.id   AF-A0A7C5EJA4-F1
#
_cell.length_a   1.000
_cell.length_b   1.000
_cell.length_c   1.000
_cell.angle_alpha   90.00
_cell.angle_beta   90.00
_cell.angle_gamma   90.00
#
_symmetry.space_group_name_H-M   'P 1'
#
loop_
_entity.id
_entity.type
_entity.pdbx_description
1 polymer ?
#
loop_
_entity_poly.entity_id
_entity_poly.type
_entity_poly.pdbx_seq_one_letter_code
_entity_poly.pdbx_strand_id
1 'polypeptide(L)'
;MMNHEDLLTRVTDAQPYPLLFATLSGAHLYGFASADSDYDLRAVHVLPAEEILGLRKGPSTIDETSIQDGIELDFVSHDAEKFFGLMLRRNGYVLEQIFSPLVIHGGDGLERLRDIGGRCITRHHAHHYLGFAANQWKLFRKESSPRVKPLLYTYRVLLTGIHLMRTGNVEANLLTLNEDFKLSFLADLVALKQEGAEKGILEGSDLEFHTREYAHLTALLEAAYSESTLPEAPTATDELHDYLLELRLQKQEE
;
A
#
# COMPACT_ATOMS: atom_id res chain seq x y z
N MET A 1 22.70 -14.43 13.91
CA MET A 1 21.29 -14.03 13.71
C MET A 1 21.22 -13.56 12.27
N MET A 2 20.33 -14.16 11.48
CA MET A 2 20.10 -13.76 10.10
C MET A 2 19.50 -12.35 10.10
N ASN A 3 19.94 -11.45 9.21
CA ASN A 3 19.33 -10.12 9.09
C ASN A 3 17.89 -10.30 8.57
N HIS A 4 16.93 -9.47 8.99
CA HIS A 4 15.55 -9.55 8.47
C HIS A 4 15.52 -9.38 6.94
N GLU A 5 16.45 -8.58 6.41
CA GLU A 5 16.65 -8.41 4.98
C GLU A 5 17.02 -9.73 4.28
N ASP A 6 17.90 -10.55 4.88
CA ASP A 6 18.27 -11.86 4.32
C ASP A 6 17.07 -12.81 4.29
N LEU A 7 16.21 -12.76 5.33
CA LEU A 7 14.97 -13.55 5.37
C LEU A 7 14.03 -13.14 4.25
N LEU A 8 13.78 -11.84 4.07
CA LEU A 8 12.87 -11.32 3.05
C LEU A 8 13.39 -11.65 1.63
N THR A 9 14.68 -11.53 1.39
CA THR A 9 15.31 -11.94 0.12
C THR A 9 15.16 -13.43 -0.13
N ARG A 10 15.36 -14.28 0.88
CA ARG A 10 15.14 -15.73 0.74
C ARG A 10 13.69 -16.07 0.39
N VAL A 11 12.73 -15.36 0.97
CA VAL A 11 11.29 -15.52 0.67
C VAL A 11 11.00 -15.15 -0.77
N THR A 12 11.56 -14.03 -1.26
CA THR A 12 11.37 -13.60 -2.66
C THR A 12 12.04 -14.56 -3.64
N ASP A 13 13.24 -15.06 -3.33
CA ASP A 13 13.99 -15.99 -4.17
C ASP A 13 13.34 -17.38 -4.24
N ALA A 14 12.59 -17.77 -3.20
CA ALA A 14 11.89 -19.04 -3.15
C ALA A 14 10.56 -19.06 -3.94
N GLN A 15 10.14 -17.92 -4.51
CA GLN A 15 8.87 -17.84 -5.22
C GLN A 15 8.88 -18.67 -6.52
N PRO A 16 7.77 -19.36 -6.85
CA PRO A 16 7.72 -20.27 -7.99
C PRO A 16 7.74 -19.56 -9.35
N TYR A 17 7.50 -18.25 -9.37
CA TYR A 17 7.47 -17.43 -10.58
C TYR A 17 8.43 -16.24 -10.42
N PRO A 18 9.05 -15.76 -11.52
CA PRO A 18 9.85 -14.55 -11.48
C PRO A 18 9.03 -13.38 -10.96
N LEU A 19 9.63 -12.61 -10.05
CA LEU A 19 9.04 -11.40 -9.52
C LEU A 19 9.47 -10.19 -10.37
N LEU A 20 8.51 -9.37 -10.76
CA LEU A 20 8.77 -8.03 -11.28
C LEU A 20 9.25 -7.10 -10.16
N PHE A 21 8.61 -7.18 -8.99
CA PHE A 21 9.04 -6.51 -7.76
C PHE A 21 8.49 -7.21 -6.52
N ALA A 22 9.08 -6.90 -5.36
CA ALA A 22 8.52 -7.12 -4.03
C ALA A 22 8.89 -5.94 -3.11
N THR A 23 7.90 -5.33 -2.48
CA THR A 23 8.05 -4.17 -1.58
C THR A 23 7.37 -4.42 -0.25
N LEU A 24 7.88 -3.83 0.83
CA LEU A 24 7.16 -3.81 2.10
C LEU A 24 5.98 -2.83 2.05
N SER A 25 4.88 -3.27 2.63
CA SER A 25 3.68 -2.49 2.91
C SER A 25 3.44 -2.45 4.42
N GLY A 26 2.19 -2.24 4.85
CA GLY A 26 1.83 -2.38 6.25
C GLY A 26 2.42 -1.31 7.16
N ALA A 27 2.47 -1.61 8.46
CA ALA A 27 2.94 -0.66 9.46
C ALA A 27 4.38 -0.15 9.19
N HIS A 28 5.21 -0.95 8.53
CA HIS A 28 6.55 -0.57 8.09
C HIS A 28 6.52 0.56 7.05
N LEU A 29 5.74 0.41 5.99
CA LEU A 29 5.55 1.46 4.99
C LEU A 29 4.88 2.70 5.60
N TYR A 30 3.86 2.50 6.45
CA TYR A 30 3.04 3.60 6.97
C TYR A 30 3.69 4.39 8.10
N GLY A 31 4.89 4.01 8.56
CA GLY A 31 5.68 4.80 9.51
C GLY A 31 5.30 4.60 10.98
N PHE A 32 4.63 3.49 11.30
CA PHE A 32 4.25 3.19 12.67
C PHE A 32 4.45 1.70 13.01
N ALA A 33 5.47 1.02 12.47
CA ALA A 33 5.80 -0.35 12.88
C ALA A 33 6.20 -0.41 14.37
N SER A 34 5.82 -1.51 15.02
CA SER A 34 6.18 -1.90 16.40
C SER A 34 6.99 -3.20 16.34
N ALA A 35 7.60 -3.61 17.46
CA ALA A 35 8.44 -4.82 17.49
C ALA A 35 7.69 -6.12 17.14
N ASP A 36 6.38 -6.14 17.34
CA ASP A 36 5.45 -7.23 17.03
C ASP A 36 4.71 -7.03 15.70
N SER A 37 5.10 -6.06 14.87
CA SER A 37 4.48 -5.87 13.56
C SER A 37 4.88 -6.98 12.58
N ASP A 38 3.88 -7.42 11.84
CA ASP A 38 3.98 -8.28 10.67
C ASP A 38 4.75 -7.62 9.53
N TYR A 39 5.46 -8.44 8.77
CA TYR A 39 6.08 -8.03 7.51
C TYR A 39 5.11 -8.31 6.36
N ASP A 40 4.37 -7.27 5.97
CA ASP A 40 3.53 -7.27 4.78
C ASP A 40 4.40 -7.15 3.52
N LEU A 41 4.72 -8.27 2.87
CA LEU A 41 5.45 -8.29 1.61
C LEU A 41 4.46 -8.35 0.44
N ARG A 42 4.51 -7.34 -0.43
CA ARG A 42 3.62 -7.20 -1.59
C ARG A 42 4.41 -7.24 -2.88
N ALA A 43 4.03 -8.13 -3.78
CA ALA A 43 4.81 -8.44 -4.96
C ALA A 43 3.96 -8.54 -6.23
N VAL A 44 4.65 -8.52 -7.36
CA VAL A 44 4.08 -8.86 -8.66
C VAL A 44 4.90 -9.97 -9.27
N HIS A 45 4.25 -11.09 -9.59
CA HIS A 45 4.88 -12.18 -10.33
C HIS A 45 4.47 -12.15 -11.80
N VAL A 46 5.28 -12.76 -12.65
CA VAL A 46 4.99 -12.89 -14.08
C VAL A 46 4.73 -14.35 -14.39
N LEU A 47 3.48 -14.70 -14.70
CA LEU A 47 3.16 -16.03 -15.19
C LEU A 47 3.77 -16.25 -16.59
N PRO A 48 4.33 -17.44 -16.87
CA PRO A 48 4.82 -17.76 -18.20
C PRO A 48 3.67 -17.84 -19.21
N ALA A 49 3.93 -17.49 -20.47
CA ALA A 49 2.92 -17.43 -21.52
C ALA A 49 2.15 -18.76 -21.69
N GLU A 50 2.81 -19.90 -21.50
CA GLU A 50 2.19 -21.23 -21.55
C GLU A 50 1.13 -21.47 -20.47
N GLU A 51 1.30 -20.92 -19.26
CA GLU A 51 0.31 -20.97 -18.18
C GLU A 51 -0.80 -19.93 -18.34
N ILE A 52 -0.66 -19.00 -19.29
CA ILE A 52 -1.71 -18.02 -19.63
C ILE A 52 -2.48 -18.45 -20.87
N LEU A 53 -1.83 -19.06 -21.86
CA LEU A 53 -2.46 -19.48 -23.11
C LEU A 53 -3.01 -20.90 -23.02
N GLY A 54 -2.38 -21.77 -22.23
CA GLY A 54 -2.78 -23.16 -22.03
C GLY A 54 -4.12 -23.33 -21.30
N LEU A 55 -4.66 -24.55 -21.31
CA LEU A 55 -5.91 -24.88 -20.59
C LEU A 55 -5.73 -24.92 -19.06
N ARG A 56 -4.50 -25.20 -18.60
CA ARG A 56 -4.14 -25.14 -17.17
C ARG A 56 -3.58 -23.75 -16.91
N LYS A 57 -4.29 -22.97 -16.10
CA LYS A 57 -3.89 -21.61 -15.76
C LYS A 57 -3.05 -21.58 -14.49
N GLY A 58 -2.02 -20.74 -14.48
CA GLY A 58 -1.29 -20.39 -13.25
C GLY A 58 -2.15 -19.57 -12.28
N PRO A 59 -1.76 -19.44 -11.01
CA PRO A 59 -2.51 -18.69 -10.02
C PRO A 59 -2.40 -17.19 -10.29
N SER A 60 -3.52 -16.49 -10.48
CA SER A 60 -3.50 -15.02 -10.59
C SER A 60 -3.07 -14.31 -9.28
N THR A 61 -3.02 -15.03 -8.16
CA THR A 61 -2.61 -14.54 -6.85
C THR A 61 -2.01 -15.66 -6.02
N ILE A 62 -0.88 -15.37 -5.39
CA ILE A 62 -0.26 -16.17 -4.35
C ILE A 62 -0.47 -15.38 -3.05
N ASP A 63 -0.95 -16.05 -2.01
CA ASP A 63 -1.30 -15.47 -0.71
C ASP A 63 -0.87 -16.47 0.37
N GLU A 64 0.20 -16.13 1.07
CA GLU A 64 0.91 -17.02 1.99
C GLU A 64 1.27 -16.28 3.28
N THR A 65 0.68 -16.71 4.39
CA THR A 65 1.08 -16.28 5.73
C THR A 65 1.98 -17.34 6.35
N SER A 66 3.11 -16.94 6.92
CA SER A 66 4.04 -17.86 7.59
C SER A 66 4.72 -17.22 8.79
N ILE A 67 5.20 -18.06 9.71
CA ILE A 67 6.09 -17.62 10.79
C ILE A 67 7.47 -18.22 10.50
N GLN A 68 8.45 -17.38 10.21
CA GLN A 68 9.82 -17.79 9.90
C GLN A 68 10.79 -17.05 10.82
N ASP A 69 11.66 -17.79 11.50
CA ASP A 69 12.63 -17.24 12.45
C ASP A 69 11.99 -16.34 13.55
N GLY A 70 10.74 -16.66 13.91
CA GLY A 70 9.97 -15.91 14.92
C GLY A 70 9.27 -14.66 14.39
N ILE A 71 9.32 -14.40 13.09
CA ILE A 71 8.72 -13.25 12.41
C ILE A 71 7.47 -13.70 11.67
N GLU A 72 6.35 -13.01 11.88
CA GLU A 72 5.14 -13.17 11.09
C GLU A 72 5.29 -12.43 9.76
N LEU A 73 5.15 -13.17 8.67
CA LEU A 73 5.29 -12.69 7.30
C LEU A 73 3.98 -12.95 6.57
N ASP A 74 3.45 -11.91 5.95
CA ASP A 74 2.30 -11.99 5.04
C ASP A 74 2.77 -11.66 3.62
N PHE A 75 2.91 -12.69 2.78
CA PHE A 75 3.32 -12.55 1.39
C PHE A 75 2.12 -12.61 0.46
N VAL A 76 1.91 -11.54 -0.31
CA VAL A 76 0.88 -11.50 -1.35
C VAL A 76 1.51 -11.06 -2.66
N SER A 77 1.33 -11.88 -3.69
CA SER A 77 1.78 -11.58 -5.04
C SER A 77 0.64 -11.69 -6.04
N HIS A 78 0.53 -10.74 -6.96
CA HIS A 78 -0.43 -10.79 -8.08
C HIS A 78 0.30 -11.02 -9.40
N ASP A 79 -0.31 -11.76 -10.33
CA ASP A 79 0.21 -11.79 -11.70
C ASP A 79 0.19 -10.37 -12.28
N ALA A 80 1.19 -10.06 -13.11
CA ALA A 80 1.37 -8.75 -13.72
C ALA A 80 0.10 -8.24 -14.42
N GLU A 81 -0.66 -9.08 -15.12
CA GLU A 81 -1.91 -8.66 -15.78
C GLU A 81 -2.96 -8.20 -14.78
N LYS A 82 -3.14 -8.98 -13.70
CA LYS A 82 -4.07 -8.62 -12.62
C LYS A 82 -3.64 -7.30 -11.98
N PHE A 83 -2.35 -7.16 -11.68
CA PHE A 83 -1.83 -5.97 -11.03
C PHE A 83 -1.96 -4.72 -11.91
N PHE A 84 -1.59 -4.81 -13.19
CA PHE A 84 -1.72 -3.71 -14.15
C PHE A 84 -3.19 -3.33 -14.36
N GLY A 85 -4.09 -4.33 -14.42
CA GLY A 85 -5.52 -4.11 -14.45
C GLY A 85 -6.06 -3.36 -13.22
N LEU A 86 -5.47 -3.58 -12.03
CA LEU A 86 -5.79 -2.83 -10.82
C LEU A 86 -5.22 -1.41 -10.84
N MET A 87 -4.02 -1.19 -11.41
CA MET A 87 -3.44 0.15 -11.59
C MET A 87 -4.30 1.04 -12.49
N LEU A 88 -4.94 0.47 -13.51
CA LEU A 88 -5.88 1.19 -14.39
C LEU A 88 -7.23 1.50 -13.72
N ARG A 89 -7.40 1.16 -12.44
CA ARG A 89 -8.56 1.54 -11.62
C ARG A 89 -8.11 2.55 -10.56
N ARG A 90 -9.08 3.15 -9.88
CA ARG A 90 -8.86 4.02 -8.71
C ARG A 90 -8.41 3.22 -7.47
N ASN A 91 -7.35 2.44 -7.56
CA ASN A 91 -6.88 1.56 -6.50
C ASN A 91 -5.60 2.11 -5.88
N GLY A 92 -5.74 2.89 -4.81
CA GLY A 92 -4.60 3.46 -4.09
C GLY A 92 -3.66 2.40 -3.50
N TYR A 93 -4.19 1.23 -3.15
CA TYR A 93 -3.40 0.15 -2.55
C TYR A 93 -2.29 -0.37 -3.45
N VAL A 94 -2.54 -0.54 -4.76
CA VAL A 94 -1.47 -0.99 -5.69
C VAL A 94 -0.48 0.13 -5.98
N LEU A 95 -0.91 1.40 -5.94
CA LEU A 95 0.00 2.54 -6.06
C LEU A 95 0.94 2.66 -4.85
N GLU A 96 0.43 2.44 -3.64
CA GLU A 96 1.26 2.43 -2.43
C GLU A 96 2.33 1.32 -2.47
N GLN A 97 2.07 0.20 -3.15
CA GLN A 97 3.05 -0.87 -3.32
C GLN A 97 4.14 -0.47 -4.31
N ILE A 98 3.79 -0.02 -5.52
CA ILE A 98 4.81 0.34 -6.52
C ILE A 98 5.68 1.51 -6.06
N PHE A 99 5.10 2.49 -5.35
CA PHE A 99 5.80 3.67 -4.86
C PHE A 99 6.37 3.51 -3.45
N SER A 100 6.28 2.31 -2.85
CA SER A 100 6.94 2.04 -1.57
C SER A 100 8.45 2.22 -1.71
N PRO A 101 9.10 3.02 -0.85
CA PRO A 101 10.56 3.15 -0.85
C PRO A 101 11.26 1.90 -0.27
N LEU A 102 10.51 0.98 0.34
CA LEU A 102 11.04 -0.21 1.02
C LEU A 102 11.06 -1.40 0.05
N VAL A 103 12.03 -1.41 -0.87
CA VAL A 103 12.18 -2.42 -1.92
C VAL A 103 13.01 -3.60 -1.43
N ILE A 104 12.46 -4.81 -1.53
CA ILE A 104 13.15 -6.08 -1.25
C ILE A 104 13.66 -6.71 -2.55
N HIS A 105 12.80 -6.75 -3.57
CA HIS A 105 13.12 -7.19 -4.92
C HIS A 105 12.65 -6.14 -5.92
N GLY A 106 13.49 -5.79 -6.87
CA GLY A 106 13.20 -4.75 -7.85
C GLY A 106 14.34 -4.56 -8.83
N GLY A 107 14.37 -3.40 -9.49
CA GLY A 107 15.35 -3.06 -10.52
C GLY A 107 14.68 -2.28 -11.66
N ASP A 108 15.27 -2.34 -12.84
CA ASP A 108 14.80 -1.60 -14.02
C ASP A 108 13.31 -1.86 -14.34
N GLY A 109 12.82 -3.07 -14.06
CA GLY A 109 11.41 -3.40 -14.25
C GLY A 109 10.47 -2.64 -13.31
N LEU A 110 10.82 -2.52 -12.03
CA LEU A 110 10.07 -1.70 -11.07
C LEU A 110 10.15 -0.22 -11.43
N GLU A 111 11.33 0.28 -11.80
CA GLU A 111 11.50 1.69 -12.18
C GLU A 111 10.69 2.06 -13.43
N ARG A 112 10.68 1.17 -14.44
CA ARG A 112 9.80 1.33 -15.59
C ARG A 112 8.32 1.30 -15.19
N LEU A 113 7.93 0.40 -14.29
CA LEU A 113 6.55 0.34 -13.82
C LEU A 113 6.14 1.60 -13.03
N ARG A 114 7.05 2.20 -12.26
CA ARG A 114 6.83 3.46 -11.54
C ARG A 114 6.56 4.62 -12.48
N ASP A 115 7.35 4.73 -13.56
CA ASP A 115 7.12 5.74 -14.60
C ASP A 115 5.71 5.60 -15.21
N ILE A 116 5.34 4.38 -15.62
CA ILE A 116 3.99 4.09 -16.15
C ILE A 116 2.90 4.33 -15.09
N GLY A 117 3.18 3.96 -13.84
CA GLY A 117 2.27 4.09 -12.70
C GLY A 117 1.87 5.53 -12.40
N GLY A 118 2.76 6.50 -12.61
CA GLY A 118 2.42 7.92 -12.46
C GLY A 118 1.28 8.36 -13.38
N ARG A 119 1.21 7.78 -14.60
CA ARG A 119 0.15 8.03 -15.60
C ARG A 119 -1.14 7.24 -15.34
N CYS A 120 -1.15 6.39 -14.32
CA CYS A 120 -2.36 5.71 -13.84
C CYS A 120 -3.11 6.51 -12.75
N ILE A 121 -2.45 7.52 -12.17
CA ILE A 121 -3.01 8.33 -11.09
C ILE A 121 -4.11 9.25 -11.65
N THR A 122 -5.25 9.25 -10.97
CA THR A 122 -6.42 10.06 -11.34
C THR A 122 -6.99 10.75 -10.12
N ARG A 123 -7.72 11.86 -10.32
CA ARG A 123 -8.43 12.53 -9.22
C ARG A 123 -9.41 11.60 -8.50
N HIS A 124 -9.95 10.58 -9.18
CA HIS A 124 -10.87 9.62 -8.56
C HIS A 124 -10.23 8.66 -7.55
N HIS A 125 -8.89 8.66 -7.40
CA HIS A 125 -8.23 7.98 -6.29
C HIS A 125 -8.65 8.53 -4.93
N ALA A 126 -9.10 9.79 -4.84
CA ALA A 126 -9.68 10.33 -3.60
C ALA A 126 -10.80 9.44 -3.04
N HIS A 127 -11.63 8.83 -3.90
CA HIS A 127 -12.72 7.94 -3.45
C HIS A 127 -12.20 6.65 -2.80
N HIS A 128 -11.04 6.14 -3.21
CA HIS A 128 -10.40 5.00 -2.57
C HIS A 128 -10.02 5.35 -1.13
N TYR A 129 -9.32 6.47 -0.95
CA TYR A 129 -8.85 6.93 0.35
C TYR A 129 -10.00 7.31 1.28
N LEU A 130 -11.03 7.99 0.78
CA LEU A 130 -12.25 8.29 1.54
C LEU A 130 -12.98 7.01 1.98
N GLY A 131 -13.14 6.05 1.07
CA GLY A 131 -13.76 4.75 1.39
C GLY A 131 -12.97 3.95 2.42
N PHE A 132 -11.64 3.95 2.31
CA PHE A 132 -10.74 3.31 3.27
C PHE A 132 -10.86 3.99 4.64
N ALA A 133 -10.77 5.32 4.69
CA ALA A 133 -10.89 6.10 5.92
C ALA A 133 -12.20 5.81 6.65
N ALA A 134 -13.32 5.80 5.91
CA ALA A 134 -14.64 5.51 6.48
C ALA A 134 -14.72 4.10 7.09
N ASN A 135 -14.10 3.09 6.45
CA ASN A 135 -14.06 1.73 6.98
C ASN A 135 -13.24 1.65 8.27
N GLN A 136 -12.07 2.29 8.31
CA GLN A 136 -11.21 2.32 9.51
C GLN A 136 -11.84 3.11 10.66
N TRP A 137 -12.46 4.24 10.34
CA TRP A 137 -13.22 5.03 11.31
C TRP A 137 -14.39 4.23 11.90
N LYS A 138 -15.09 3.45 11.08
CA LYS A 138 -16.16 2.55 11.54
C LYS A 138 -15.64 1.45 12.45
N LEU A 139 -14.45 0.89 12.18
CA LEU A 139 -13.79 -0.07 13.05
C LEU A 139 -13.43 0.57 14.39
N PHE A 140 -12.76 1.73 14.35
CA PHE A 140 -12.41 2.52 15.53
C PHE A 140 -13.62 2.78 16.44
N ARG A 141 -14.75 3.21 15.88
CA ARG A 141 -15.97 3.52 16.64
C ARG A 141 -16.74 2.32 17.17
N LYS A 142 -16.53 1.12 16.62
CA LYS A 142 -17.25 -0.09 17.04
C LYS A 142 -16.64 -0.76 18.27
N GLU A 143 -15.38 -0.48 18.54
CA GLU A 143 -14.66 -1.10 19.65
C GLU A 143 -15.12 -0.49 20.98
N SER A 144 -15.50 -1.35 21.94
CA SER A 144 -15.85 -0.92 23.29
C SER A 144 -14.67 -0.29 24.03
N SER A 145 -13.45 -0.65 23.62
CA SER A 145 -12.18 -0.03 24.01
C SER A 145 -11.44 0.35 22.72
N PRO A 146 -11.58 1.60 22.22
CA PRO A 146 -11.06 1.98 20.92
C PRO A 146 -9.54 1.86 20.84
N ARG A 147 -9.04 0.99 19.95
CA ARG A 147 -7.61 0.83 19.72
C ARG A 147 -7.05 1.93 18.83
N VAL A 148 -5.80 2.29 19.05
CA VAL A 148 -5.07 3.29 18.25
C VAL A 148 -4.81 2.84 16.80
N LYS A 149 -4.68 1.54 16.51
CA LYS A 149 -4.34 1.05 15.15
C LYS A 149 -5.36 1.49 14.08
N PRO A 150 -6.68 1.23 14.19
CA PRO A 150 -7.66 1.73 13.21
C PRO A 150 -7.64 3.26 13.06
N LEU A 151 -7.36 3.99 14.14
CA LEU A 151 -7.28 5.45 14.11
C LEU A 151 -6.06 5.94 13.31
N LEU A 152 -4.88 5.36 13.53
CA LEU A 152 -3.67 5.64 12.73
C LEU A 152 -3.90 5.33 11.24
N TYR A 153 -4.56 4.21 10.94
CA TYR A 153 -4.91 3.88 9.56
C TYR A 153 -5.93 4.88 8.96
N THR A 154 -6.81 5.45 9.76
CA THR A 154 -7.74 6.51 9.31
C THR A 154 -6.97 7.77 8.93
N TYR A 155 -6.07 8.23 9.80
CA TYR A 155 -5.28 9.43 9.53
C TYR A 155 -4.34 9.25 8.33
N ARG A 156 -3.63 8.13 8.27
CA ARG A 156 -2.64 7.91 7.20
C ARG A 156 -3.28 7.91 5.82
N VAL A 157 -4.43 7.25 5.63
CA VAL A 157 -5.08 7.22 4.31
C VAL A 157 -5.70 8.57 3.93
N LEU A 158 -6.20 9.35 4.91
CA LEU A 158 -6.69 10.70 4.64
C LEU A 158 -5.53 11.61 4.21
N LEU A 159 -4.40 11.59 4.93
CA LEU A 159 -3.22 12.39 4.60
C LEU A 159 -2.61 11.97 3.26
N THR A 160 -2.49 10.66 2.98
CA THR A 160 -2.04 10.14 1.68
C THR A 160 -2.95 10.62 0.56
N GLY A 161 -4.27 10.52 0.73
CA GLY A 161 -5.23 10.99 -0.26
C GLY A 161 -5.10 12.49 -0.53
N ILE A 162 -4.98 13.31 0.52
CA ILE A 162 -4.85 14.77 0.38
C ILE A 162 -3.55 15.12 -0.33
N HIS A 163 -2.43 14.51 0.08
CA HIS A 163 -1.13 14.70 -0.56
C HIS A 163 -1.21 14.33 -2.04
N LEU A 164 -1.73 13.14 -2.38
CA LEU A 164 -1.88 12.69 -3.76
C LEU A 164 -2.70 13.68 -4.61
N MET A 165 -3.83 14.16 -4.09
CA MET A 165 -4.68 15.10 -4.83
C MET A 165 -3.99 16.44 -5.10
N ARG A 166 -3.10 16.86 -4.21
CA ARG A 166 -2.36 18.14 -4.31
C ARG A 166 -1.11 18.04 -5.18
N THR A 167 -0.40 16.92 -5.14
CA THR A 167 0.95 16.80 -5.72
C THR A 167 1.03 15.86 -6.92
N GLY A 168 0.07 14.93 -7.04
CA GLY A 168 0.17 13.81 -7.97
C GLY A 168 1.18 12.73 -7.57
N ASN A 169 1.82 12.85 -6.41
CA ASN A 169 2.76 11.87 -5.89
C ASN A 169 2.11 11.01 -4.81
N VAL A 170 2.56 9.77 -4.68
CA VAL A 170 2.10 8.85 -3.64
C VAL A 170 3.08 8.89 -2.47
N GLU A 171 2.57 9.21 -1.29
CA GLU A 171 3.28 9.10 -0.03
C GLU A 171 2.36 8.40 0.98
N ALA A 172 2.82 7.28 1.52
CA ALA A 172 2.04 6.40 2.40
C ALA A 172 2.50 6.48 3.87
N ASN A 173 3.69 7.03 4.12
CA ASN A 173 4.28 7.15 5.44
C ASN A 173 3.66 8.31 6.21
N LEU A 174 2.96 7.99 7.29
CA LEU A 174 2.24 8.96 8.11
C LEU A 174 3.16 10.02 8.71
N LEU A 175 4.37 9.65 9.13
CA LEU A 175 5.31 10.57 9.75
C LEU A 175 5.87 11.57 8.72
N THR A 176 6.20 11.09 7.52
CA THR A 176 6.66 11.93 6.40
C THR A 176 5.58 12.91 5.99
N LEU A 177 4.33 12.44 5.83
CA LEU A 177 3.18 13.32 5.57
C LEU A 177 3.04 14.37 6.68
N ASN A 178 3.19 13.97 7.94
CA ASN A 178 2.99 14.89 9.06
C ASN A 178 4.05 16.01 9.14
N GLU A 179 5.16 15.91 8.38
CA GLU A 179 6.08 17.04 8.20
C GLU A 179 5.39 18.23 7.52
N ASP A 180 4.38 18.01 6.68
CA ASP A 180 3.61 19.08 6.06
C ASP A 180 2.32 19.39 6.82
N PHE A 181 1.61 18.36 7.30
CA PHE A 181 0.30 18.53 7.95
C PHE A 181 0.38 19.04 9.39
N LYS A 182 1.50 18.84 10.08
CA LYS A 182 1.78 19.36 11.44
C LYS A 182 0.70 19.03 12.48
N LEU A 183 0.09 17.85 12.40
CA LEU A 183 -0.85 17.35 13.40
C LEU A 183 -0.07 16.90 14.64
N SER A 184 -0.12 17.71 15.70
CA SER A 184 0.70 17.54 16.90
C SER A 184 0.44 16.24 17.66
N PHE A 185 -0.78 15.72 17.60
CA PHE A 185 -1.20 14.51 18.31
C PHE A 185 -0.74 13.19 17.66
N LEU A 186 -0.25 13.23 16.42
CA LEU A 186 0.13 12.00 15.71
C LEU A 186 1.34 11.30 16.33
N ALA A 187 2.31 12.07 16.86
CA ALA A 187 3.48 11.50 17.51
C ALA A 187 3.09 10.65 18.74
N ASP A 188 2.16 11.14 19.54
CA ASP A 188 1.66 10.45 20.73
C ASP A 188 0.91 9.16 20.33
N LEU A 189 0.07 9.21 19.29
CA LEU A 189 -0.63 8.01 18.79
C LEU A 189 0.36 6.95 18.27
N VAL A 190 1.40 7.36 17.54
CA VAL A 190 2.42 6.42 17.04
C VAL A 190 3.19 5.81 18.21
N ALA A 191 3.58 6.59 19.21
CA ALA A 191 4.24 6.10 20.41
C ALA A 191 3.36 5.09 21.17
N LEU A 192 2.06 5.39 21.36
CA LEU A 192 1.11 4.47 21.99
C LEU A 192 1.00 3.13 21.23
N LYS A 193 1.00 3.17 19.90
CA LYS A 193 0.98 1.94 19.09
C LYS A 193 2.29 1.16 19.23
N GLN A 194 3.42 1.84 19.33
CA GLN A 194 4.75 1.20 19.44
C GLN A 194 5.02 0.59 20.81
N GLU A 195 4.42 1.12 21.88
CA GLU A 195 4.54 0.59 23.24
C GLU A 195 3.71 -0.67 23.51
N GLY A 196 2.82 -1.08 22.60
CA GLY A 196 2.09 -2.35 22.64
C GLY A 196 0.60 -2.27 22.93
N ALA A 197 -0.10 -3.38 22.68
CA ALA A 197 -1.57 -3.45 22.59
C ALA A 197 -2.34 -3.03 23.87
N GLU A 198 -1.77 -3.19 25.06
CA GLU A 198 -2.44 -2.85 26.33
C GLU A 198 -2.48 -1.34 26.62
N LYS A 199 -1.57 -0.55 26.02
CA LYS A 199 -1.55 0.92 26.16
C LYS A 199 -2.22 1.66 25.01
N GLY A 200 -2.57 0.96 23.93
CA GLY A 200 -3.22 1.55 22.76
C GLY A 200 -4.71 1.81 22.92
N ILE A 201 -5.24 1.89 24.15
CA ILE A 201 -6.66 2.18 24.42
C ILE A 201 -6.80 3.69 24.68
N LEU A 202 -7.69 4.33 23.93
CA LEU A 202 -7.96 5.77 24.07
C LEU A 202 -9.07 6.05 25.09
N GLU A 203 -8.98 7.19 25.77
CA GLU A 203 -9.97 7.64 26.76
C GLU A 203 -11.18 8.30 26.10
N GLY A 204 -12.29 8.47 26.85
CA GLY A 204 -13.53 9.04 26.32
C GLY A 204 -13.41 10.48 25.80
N SER A 205 -12.53 11.29 26.36
CA SER A 205 -12.24 12.66 25.90
C SER A 205 -11.56 12.70 24.53
N ASP A 206 -10.88 11.62 24.14
CA ASP A 206 -10.16 11.53 22.87
C ASP A 206 -11.13 11.33 21.70
N LEU A 207 -12.29 10.71 21.95
CA LEU A 207 -13.24 10.38 20.89
C LEU A 207 -13.88 11.62 20.25
N GLU A 208 -14.28 12.63 21.03
CA GLU A 208 -14.84 13.87 20.48
C GLU A 208 -13.80 14.63 19.66
N PHE A 209 -12.57 14.68 20.15
CA PHE A 209 -11.44 15.29 19.44
C PHE A 209 -11.21 14.59 18.10
N HIS A 210 -11.02 13.28 18.10
CA HIS A 210 -10.78 12.51 16.88
C HIS A 210 -11.97 12.54 15.91
N THR A 211 -13.21 12.69 16.42
CA THR A 211 -14.39 12.87 15.57
C THR A 211 -14.34 14.18 14.79
N ARG A 212 -13.92 15.28 15.45
CA ARG A 212 -13.73 16.57 14.77
C ARG A 212 -12.60 16.51 13.75
N GLU A 213 -11.46 15.91 14.12
CA GLU A 213 -10.31 15.77 13.21
C GLU A 213 -10.63 14.90 11.99
N TYR A 214 -11.33 13.78 12.19
CA TYR A 214 -11.80 12.93 11.09
C TYR A 214 -12.68 13.71 10.12
N ALA A 215 -13.66 14.47 10.63
CA ALA A 215 -14.54 15.29 9.80
C ALA A 215 -13.77 16.38 9.04
N HIS A 216 -12.85 17.07 9.73
CA HIS A 216 -11.99 18.10 9.14
C HIS A 216 -11.13 17.55 7.99
N LEU A 217 -10.40 16.46 8.21
CA LEU A 217 -9.53 15.86 7.21
C LEU A 217 -10.31 15.22 6.05
N THR A 218 -11.49 14.67 6.33
CA THR A 218 -12.40 14.19 5.27
C THR A 218 -12.81 15.34 4.35
N ALA A 219 -13.25 16.47 4.92
CA ALA A 219 -13.60 17.66 4.14
C ALA A 219 -12.40 18.23 3.38
N LEU A 220 -11.19 18.15 3.96
CA LEU A 220 -9.97 18.57 3.30
C LEU A 220 -9.63 17.69 2.08
N LEU A 221 -9.84 16.37 2.16
CA LEU A 221 -9.67 15.46 1.04
C LEU A 221 -10.74 15.72 -0.05
N GLU A 222 -11.98 15.99 0.33
CA GLU A 222 -13.05 16.35 -0.62
C GLU A 222 -12.77 17.68 -1.34
N ALA A 223 -12.23 18.68 -0.63
CA ALA A 223 -11.78 19.93 -1.22
C ALA A 223 -10.59 19.70 -2.17
N ALA A 224 -9.57 18.97 -1.73
CA ALA A 224 -8.41 18.62 -2.55
C ALA A 224 -8.82 17.83 -3.82
N TYR A 225 -9.77 16.92 -3.70
CA TYR A 225 -10.37 16.23 -4.84
C TYR A 225 -11.01 17.20 -5.83
N SER A 226 -11.77 18.17 -5.33
CA SER A 226 -12.49 19.16 -6.16
C SER A 226 -11.54 20.08 -6.91
N GLU A 227 -10.44 20.47 -6.27
CA GLU A 227 -9.40 21.38 -6.77
C GLU A 227 -8.30 20.68 -7.59
N SER A 228 -8.21 19.35 -7.52
CA SER A 228 -7.13 18.59 -8.17
C SER A 228 -7.13 18.75 -9.69
N THR A 229 -5.93 18.93 -10.24
CA THR A 229 -5.67 18.96 -11.69
C THR A 229 -5.33 17.58 -12.26
N LEU A 230 -5.39 16.53 -11.45
CA LEU A 230 -5.12 15.17 -11.90
C LEU A 230 -6.15 14.71 -12.96
N PRO A 231 -5.75 13.84 -13.90
CA PRO A 231 -6.65 13.32 -14.93
C PRO A 231 -7.89 12.62 -14.35
N GLU A 232 -8.97 12.58 -15.13
CA GLU A 232 -10.18 11.81 -14.79
C GLU A 232 -10.06 10.32 -15.13
N ALA A 233 -9.16 9.97 -16.06
CA ALA A 233 -8.92 8.60 -16.49
C ALA A 233 -7.40 8.33 -16.61
N PRO A 234 -6.95 7.09 -16.37
CA PRO A 234 -5.55 6.73 -16.59
C PRO A 234 -5.22 6.81 -18.09
N THR A 235 -4.00 7.23 -18.41
CA THR A 235 -3.52 7.36 -19.81
C THR A 235 -2.50 6.29 -20.19
N ALA A 236 -2.21 5.35 -19.30
CA ALA A 236 -1.12 4.39 -19.41
C ALA A 236 -1.54 2.99 -19.89
N THR A 237 -2.76 2.82 -20.42
CA THR A 237 -3.31 1.50 -20.80
C THR A 237 -2.45 0.79 -21.84
N ASP A 238 -2.09 1.47 -22.92
CA ASP A 238 -1.30 0.88 -24.02
C ASP A 238 0.13 0.58 -23.55
N GLU A 239 0.72 1.44 -22.72
CA GLU A 239 2.06 1.24 -22.16
C GLU A 239 2.13 0.05 -21.19
N LEU A 240 1.12 -0.13 -20.34
CA LEU A 240 1.00 -1.32 -19.49
C LEU A 240 0.75 -2.58 -20.32
N HIS A 241 -0.01 -2.48 -21.41
CA HIS A 241 -0.24 -3.58 -22.34
C HIS A 241 1.07 -4.03 -23.00
N ASP A 242 1.80 -3.09 -23.60
CA ASP A 242 3.08 -3.37 -24.25
C ASP A 242 4.10 -3.92 -23.25
N TYR A 243 4.17 -3.33 -22.05
CA TYR A 243 5.08 -3.82 -21.02
C TYR A 243 4.73 -5.24 -20.55
N LEU A 244 3.44 -5.56 -20.40
CA LEU A 244 2.99 -6.92 -20.08
C LEU A 244 3.36 -7.93 -21.17
N LEU A 245 3.23 -7.55 -22.44
CA LEU A 245 3.64 -8.40 -23.56
C LEU A 245 5.15 -8.64 -23.52
N GLU A 246 5.96 -7.60 -23.33
CA GLU A 246 7.42 -7.72 -23.21
C GLU A 246 7.81 -8.67 -22.07
N LEU A 247 7.24 -8.50 -20.88
CA LEU A 247 7.50 -9.37 -19.73
C LEU A 247 7.21 -10.85 -20.01
N ARG A 248 6.16 -11.13 -20.80
CA ARG A 248 5.74 -12.50 -21.14
C ARG A 248 6.54 -13.10 -22.31
N LEU A 249 7.09 -12.25 -23.18
CA LEU A 249 7.82 -12.67 -24.40
C LEU A 249 9.34 -12.75 -24.20
N GLN A 250 9.90 -12.07 -23.20
CA GLN A 250 11.34 -12.09 -22.88
C GLN A 250 11.90 -13.48 -22.52
N LYS A 251 11.04 -14.49 -22.31
CA LYS A 251 11.42 -15.86 -21.91
C LYS A 251 11.55 -16.88 -23.05
N GLN A 252 11.68 -16.47 -24.31
CA GLN A 252 11.84 -17.42 -25.43
C GLN A 252 13.29 -17.69 -25.86
N GLU A 253 14.30 -17.19 -25.14
CA GLU A 253 15.71 -17.49 -25.41
C GLU A 253 16.35 -18.24 -24.24
N GLU A 254 16.05 -19.54 -24.12
CA GLU A 254 16.92 -20.55 -23.50
C GLU A 254 17.01 -21.79 -24.40
#